data_AF-A0A6H9V7J9-F1
#
_entry.id   AF-A0A6H9V7J9-F1
#
_cell.length_a   1.000
_cell.length_b   1.000
_cell.length_c   1.000
_cell.angle_alpha   90.00
_cell.angle_beta   90.00
_cell.angle_gamma   90.00
#
_symmetry.space_group_name_H-M   'P 1'
#
loop_
_entity.id
_entity.type
_entity.pdbx_description
1 polymer ?
#
loop_
_entity_poly.entity_id
_entity_poly.type
_entity_poly.pdbx_seq_one_letter_code
_entity_poly.pdbx_strand_id
1 'polypeptide(L)'
;MPSFEVLYQAAALCLTYPDEDFRARLPLLREAAPQLREFADHAAAAEPRELAAHYIRVFESTDRHSLYLSRWRDADGRRVGDLSPTRLKDVYRAHGLEFAGEELPDFLPAVLEFAARTGDTELLTGHRDGLERLRCRLTDLGTPYASVLDAVCATLPTVCSSPERPDS
;
A
#
# COMPACT_ATOMS: atom_id res chain seq x y z
N MET A 1 -16.60 13.60 -3.82
CA MET A 1 -16.19 12.66 -2.76
C MET A 1 -14.90 13.20 -2.16
N PRO A 2 -14.63 13.03 -0.85
CA PRO A 2 -13.36 13.52 -0.30
C PRO A 2 -12.22 12.83 -1.04
N SER A 3 -11.41 13.61 -1.74
CA SER A 3 -10.28 13.13 -2.54
C SER A 3 -9.22 12.54 -1.62
N PHE A 4 -9.24 11.22 -1.44
CA PHE A 4 -8.16 10.48 -0.77
C PHE A 4 -6.90 10.35 -1.65
N GLU A 5 -6.89 11.01 -2.83
CA GLU A 5 -5.79 11.05 -3.79
C GLU A 5 -4.45 11.38 -3.12
N VAL A 6 -4.44 12.43 -2.29
CA VAL A 6 -3.24 12.86 -1.55
C VAL A 6 -2.78 11.78 -0.56
N LEU A 7 -3.71 11.11 0.12
CA LEU A 7 -3.39 10.04 1.07
C LEU A 7 -2.82 8.82 0.34
N TYR A 8 -3.38 8.43 -0.82
CA TYR A 8 -2.84 7.34 -1.62
C TYR A 8 -1.46 7.66 -2.19
N GLN A 9 -1.26 8.89 -2.68
CA GLN A 9 0.05 9.32 -3.15
C GLN A 9 1.08 9.35 -2.02
N ALA A 10 0.69 9.86 -0.86
CA ALA A 10 1.56 9.88 0.32
C ALA A 10 1.89 8.46 0.80
N ALA A 11 0.91 7.57 0.83
CA ALA A 11 1.10 6.17 1.20
C ALA A 11 2.00 5.43 0.19
N ALA A 12 1.84 5.68 -1.11
CA ALA A 12 2.72 5.17 -2.15
C ALA A 12 4.18 5.56 -1.87
N LEU A 13 4.43 6.84 -1.62
CA LEU A 13 5.76 7.36 -1.31
C LEU A 13 6.35 6.74 -0.03
N CYS A 14 5.53 6.53 1.01
CA CYS A 14 5.97 5.88 2.25
C CYS A 14 6.32 4.40 2.08
N LEU A 15 5.74 3.74 1.06
CA LEU A 15 5.99 2.33 0.72
C LEU A 15 7.01 2.17 -0.42
N THR A 16 7.53 3.26 -0.98
CA THR A 16 8.69 3.23 -1.88
C THR A 16 10.00 3.33 -1.09
N TYR A 17 11.11 3.04 -1.76
CA TYR A 17 12.43 3.16 -1.16
C TYR A 17 12.65 4.58 -0.60
N PRO A 18 13.06 4.73 0.68
CA PRO A 18 13.20 6.02 1.33
C PRO A 18 14.50 6.72 0.88
N ASP A 19 14.45 7.29 -0.32
CA ASP A 19 15.56 8.01 -0.94
C ASP A 19 15.65 9.48 -0.47
N GLU A 20 16.66 10.22 -0.94
CA GLU A 20 16.85 11.63 -0.56
C GLU A 20 15.63 12.50 -0.95
N ASP A 21 15.01 12.20 -2.09
CA ASP A 21 13.83 12.90 -2.59
C ASP A 21 12.60 12.66 -1.70
N PHE A 22 12.43 11.42 -1.22
CA PHE A 22 11.39 11.09 -0.23
C PHE A 22 11.59 11.92 1.05
N ARG A 23 12.83 12.04 1.51
CA ARG A 23 13.15 12.81 2.73
C ARG A 23 12.85 14.31 2.56
N ALA A 24 13.13 14.87 1.40
CA ALA A 24 12.79 16.26 1.07
C ALA A 24 11.27 16.51 1.10
N ARG A 25 10.46 15.48 0.80
CA ARG A 25 8.99 15.56 0.77
C ARG A 25 8.32 15.27 2.12
N LEU A 26 9.02 14.72 3.12
CA LEU A 26 8.50 14.45 4.46
C LEU A 26 7.71 15.61 5.10
N PRO A 27 8.21 16.87 5.14
CA PRO A 27 7.44 17.97 5.71
C PRO A 27 6.11 18.18 4.98
N LEU A 28 6.10 18.07 3.64
CA LEU A 28 4.89 18.21 2.83
C LEU A 28 3.92 17.06 3.08
N LEU A 29 4.42 15.82 3.22
CA LEU A 29 3.59 14.65 3.56
C LEU A 29 2.89 14.82 4.92
N ARG A 30 3.57 15.41 5.91
CA ARG A 30 3.02 15.66 7.26
C ARG A 30 1.86 16.67 7.27
N GLU A 31 1.88 17.61 6.33
CA GLU A 31 0.82 18.61 6.18
C GLU A 31 -0.32 18.08 5.31
N ALA A 32 0.02 17.40 4.22
CA ALA A 32 -0.95 16.93 3.23
C ALA A 32 -1.70 15.66 3.68
N ALA A 33 -1.06 14.78 4.45
CA ALA A 33 -1.63 13.53 4.96
C ALA A 33 -1.38 13.41 6.48
N PRO A 34 -2.18 14.09 7.33
CA PRO A 34 -2.00 14.07 8.78
C PRO A 34 -2.10 12.67 9.40
N GLN A 35 -2.78 11.73 8.74
CA GLN A 35 -2.87 10.31 9.13
C GLN A 35 -1.51 9.61 9.05
N LEU A 36 -0.60 10.06 8.19
CA LEU A 36 0.74 9.51 8.00
C LEU A 36 1.81 10.28 8.77
N ARG A 37 1.39 11.26 9.58
CA ARG A 37 2.30 12.14 10.33
C ARG A 37 3.22 11.33 11.25
N GLU A 38 2.70 10.32 11.93
CA GLU A 38 3.48 9.50 12.85
C GLU A 38 4.65 8.79 12.13
N PHE A 39 4.38 8.20 10.97
CA PHE A 39 5.41 7.59 10.12
C PHE A 39 6.41 8.65 9.62
N ALA A 40 5.92 9.79 9.16
CA ALA A 40 6.78 10.85 8.63
C ALA A 40 7.65 11.50 9.71
N ASP A 41 7.16 11.64 10.95
CA ASP A 41 7.94 12.04 12.12
C ASP A 41 9.02 11.01 12.43
N HIS A 42 8.67 9.73 12.44
CA HIS A 42 9.62 8.64 12.65
C HIS A 42 10.72 8.61 11.58
N ALA A 43 10.33 8.72 10.31
CA ALA A 43 11.25 8.76 9.17
C ALA A 43 12.16 10.01 9.18
N ALA A 44 11.63 11.15 9.62
CA ALA A 44 12.40 12.38 9.78
C ALA A 44 13.41 12.30 10.94
N ALA A 45 13.08 11.58 12.00
CA ALA A 45 13.95 11.37 13.15
C ALA A 45 15.03 10.29 12.91
N ALA A 46 14.72 9.27 12.11
CA ALA A 46 15.65 8.19 11.79
C ALA A 46 16.72 8.62 10.77
N GLU A 47 17.93 8.06 10.84
CA GLU A 47 18.97 8.25 9.82
C GLU A 47 18.53 7.67 8.46
N PRO A 48 18.83 8.33 7.32
CA PRO A 48 18.42 7.85 6.00
C PRO A 48 18.88 6.42 5.71
N ARG A 49 20.12 6.10 6.11
CA ARG A 49 20.70 4.77 5.90
C ARG A 49 20.05 3.71 6.77
N GLU A 50 19.67 4.05 8.00
CA GLU A 50 18.96 3.14 8.89
C GLU A 50 17.54 2.88 8.40
N LEU A 51 16.84 3.92 7.92
CA LEU A 51 15.50 3.80 7.36
C LEU A 51 15.51 2.95 6.08
N ALA A 52 16.48 3.15 5.18
CA ALA A 52 16.68 2.32 4.00
C ALA A 52 17.01 0.86 4.35
N ALA A 53 17.89 0.64 5.33
CA ALA A 53 18.20 -0.71 5.80
C ALA A 53 16.99 -1.39 6.46
N HIS A 54 16.17 -0.64 7.19
CA HIS A 54 14.93 -1.13 7.77
C HIS A 54 13.92 -1.49 6.67
N TYR A 55 13.75 -0.65 5.65
CA TYR A 55 12.92 -0.93 4.49
C TYR A 55 13.29 -2.25 3.82
N ILE A 56 14.57 -2.43 3.48
CA ILE A 56 15.07 -3.68 2.88
C ILE A 56 14.84 -4.86 3.84
N ARG A 57 15.12 -4.70 5.13
CA ARG A 57 14.89 -5.76 6.11
C ARG A 57 13.41 -6.17 6.19
N VAL A 58 12.48 -5.23 6.07
CA VAL A 58 11.05 -5.52 6.15
C VAL A 58 10.56 -6.16 4.85
N PHE A 59 10.81 -5.51 3.70
CA PHE A 59 10.19 -5.87 2.43
C PHE A 59 10.98 -6.90 1.60
N GLU A 60 12.31 -6.90 1.70
CA GLU A 60 13.19 -7.81 0.94
C GLU A 60 13.62 -9.06 1.75
N SER A 61 13.43 -9.10 3.07
CA SER A 61 13.82 -10.31 3.84
C SER A 61 12.98 -11.55 3.56
N THR A 62 11.71 -11.42 3.16
CA THR A 62 10.81 -12.58 3.04
C THR A 62 9.65 -12.31 2.09
N ASP A 63 9.30 -13.31 1.26
CA ASP A 63 8.14 -13.32 0.35
C ASP A 63 6.80 -12.96 1.03
N ARG A 64 6.74 -13.05 2.36
CA ARG A 64 5.59 -12.74 3.21
C ARG A 64 5.30 -11.24 3.37
N HIS A 65 6.27 -10.36 3.17
CA HIS A 65 6.08 -8.91 3.24
C HIS A 65 6.25 -8.24 1.88
N SER A 66 6.33 -9.02 0.79
CA SER A 66 6.52 -8.45 -0.52
C SER A 66 5.38 -7.50 -0.89
N LEU A 67 5.76 -6.33 -1.40
CA LEU A 67 4.84 -5.32 -1.93
C LEU A 67 4.24 -5.69 -3.29
N TYR A 68 4.59 -6.86 -3.81
CA TYR A 68 4.11 -7.38 -5.09
C TYR A 68 2.83 -8.17 -4.86
N LEU A 69 1.70 -7.67 -5.36
CA LEU A 69 0.40 -8.31 -5.29
C LEU A 69 0.43 -9.72 -5.92
N SER A 70 1.25 -9.91 -6.96
CA SER A 70 1.43 -11.21 -7.64
C SER A 70 1.97 -12.31 -6.71
N ARG A 71 2.68 -11.92 -5.64
CA ARG A 71 3.21 -12.82 -4.60
C ARG A 71 2.23 -13.10 -3.47
N TRP A 72 1.13 -12.33 -3.39
CA TRP A 72 0.15 -12.50 -2.32
C TRP A 72 -0.67 -13.78 -2.53
N ARG A 73 -0.52 -14.68 -1.57
CA ARG A 73 -1.24 -15.96 -1.52
C ARG A 73 -2.20 -15.98 -0.34
N ASP A 74 -3.42 -16.39 -0.61
CA ASP A 74 -4.51 -16.58 0.32
C ASP A 74 -4.20 -17.73 1.28
N ALA A 75 -5.01 -17.88 2.34
CA ALA A 75 -4.81 -18.93 3.34
C ALA A 75 -4.88 -20.35 2.74
N ASP A 76 -5.64 -20.52 1.65
CA ASP A 76 -5.74 -21.76 0.87
C ASP A 76 -4.58 -21.96 -0.14
N GLY A 77 -3.57 -21.07 -0.14
CA GLY A 77 -2.49 -21.08 -1.14
C GLY A 77 -2.93 -20.63 -2.54
N ARG A 78 -4.21 -20.25 -2.71
CA ARG A 78 -4.74 -19.60 -3.91
C ARG A 78 -4.22 -18.17 -4.01
N ARG A 79 -4.16 -17.58 -5.20
CA ARG A 79 -3.80 -16.16 -5.33
C ARG A 79 -4.88 -15.30 -4.66
N VAL A 80 -4.48 -14.30 -3.87
CA VAL A 80 -5.42 -13.34 -3.28
C VAL A 80 -5.94 -12.46 -4.41
N GLY A 81 -7.24 -12.58 -4.72
CA GLY A 81 -7.88 -11.87 -5.82
C GLY A 81 -7.84 -12.62 -7.17
N ASP A 82 -8.81 -12.28 -8.04
CA ASP A 82 -8.98 -12.81 -9.40
C ASP A 82 -8.20 -11.99 -10.46
N LEU A 83 -7.33 -11.08 -10.00
CA LEU A 83 -6.63 -10.11 -10.83
C LEU A 83 -5.25 -10.63 -11.20
N SER A 84 -5.18 -11.36 -12.32
CA SER A 84 -3.91 -11.66 -12.99
C SER A 84 -3.15 -10.34 -13.27
N PRO A 85 -1.80 -10.32 -13.27
CA PRO A 85 -1.01 -9.15 -13.71
C PRO A 85 -1.45 -8.65 -15.10
N THR A 86 -1.99 -9.52 -15.96
CA THR A 86 -2.61 -9.15 -17.23
C THR A 86 -3.83 -8.24 -17.05
N ARG A 87 -4.73 -8.57 -16.12
CA ARG A 87 -5.95 -7.79 -15.88
C ARG A 87 -5.62 -6.44 -15.25
N LEU A 88 -4.55 -6.36 -14.47
CA LEU A 88 -4.00 -5.09 -14.00
C LEU A 88 -3.55 -4.23 -15.19
N LYS A 89 -2.77 -4.78 -16.12
CA LYS A 89 -2.35 -4.07 -17.35
C LYS A 89 -3.54 -3.58 -18.17
N ASP A 90 -4.61 -4.37 -18.26
CA ASP A 90 -5.86 -3.95 -18.92
C ASP A 90 -6.49 -2.74 -18.24
N VAL A 91 -6.55 -2.71 -16.90
CA VAL A 91 -7.04 -1.55 -16.15
C VAL A 91 -6.18 -0.31 -16.41
N TYR A 92 -4.85 -0.41 -16.33
CA TYR A 92 -3.97 0.71 -16.66
C TYR A 92 -4.18 1.23 -18.08
N ARG A 93 -4.29 0.32 -19.04
CA ARG A 93 -4.55 0.64 -20.44
C ARG A 93 -5.93 1.29 -20.65
N ALA A 94 -6.94 0.85 -19.91
CA ALA A 94 -8.28 1.43 -19.97
C ALA A 94 -8.29 2.91 -19.54
N HIS A 95 -7.38 3.30 -18.64
CA HIS A 95 -7.19 4.68 -18.20
C HIS A 95 -6.14 5.45 -19.03
N GLY A 96 -5.64 4.88 -20.13
CA GLY A 96 -4.66 5.53 -21.00
C GLY A 96 -3.26 5.66 -20.39
N LEU A 97 -2.97 4.92 -19.32
CA LEU A 97 -1.65 4.88 -18.70
C LEU A 97 -0.83 3.74 -19.32
N GLU A 98 0.16 4.11 -20.14
CA GLU A 98 1.15 3.16 -20.66
C GLU A 98 2.28 2.99 -19.64
N PHE A 99 2.39 1.79 -19.06
CA PHE A 99 3.56 1.43 -18.26
C PHE A 99 4.79 1.37 -19.16
N ALA A 100 5.67 2.35 -19.05
CA ALA A 100 6.90 2.45 -19.84
C ALA A 100 8.10 1.69 -19.23
N GLY A 101 7.93 1.00 -18.10
CA GLY A 101 9.03 0.38 -17.34
C GLY A 101 8.95 -1.15 -17.22
N GLU A 102 10.09 -1.76 -16.87
CA GLU A 102 10.20 -3.15 -16.37
C GLU A 102 9.54 -3.33 -14.98
N GLU A 103 9.16 -2.24 -14.32
CA GLU A 103 8.50 -2.28 -13.02
C GLU A 103 7.09 -2.85 -13.16
N LEU A 104 6.88 -3.97 -12.44
CA LEU A 104 5.69 -4.78 -12.51
C LEU A 104 4.46 -3.98 -12.04
N PRO A 105 3.34 -4.05 -12.80
CA PRO A 105 2.13 -3.28 -12.47
C PRO A 105 1.53 -3.73 -11.13
N ASP A 106 1.86 -4.94 -10.66
CA ASP A 106 1.45 -5.50 -9.38
C ASP A 106 2.24 -4.95 -8.16
N PHE A 107 3.09 -3.95 -8.34
CA PHE A 107 3.75 -3.26 -7.22
C PHE A 107 2.74 -2.37 -6.47
N LEU A 108 2.52 -2.62 -5.18
CA LEU A 108 1.52 -1.93 -4.36
C LEU A 108 1.65 -0.39 -4.39
N PRO A 109 2.85 0.22 -4.27
CA PRO A 109 3.01 1.66 -4.42
C PRO A 109 2.55 2.19 -5.78
N ALA A 110 2.77 1.44 -6.86
CA ALA A 110 2.32 1.84 -8.19
C ALA A 110 0.78 1.81 -8.31
N VAL A 111 0.12 0.82 -7.68
CA VAL A 111 -1.35 0.75 -7.61
C VAL A 111 -1.93 1.89 -6.77
N LEU A 112 -1.27 2.28 -5.68
CA LEU A 112 -1.66 3.45 -4.89
C LEU A 112 -1.49 4.75 -5.68
N GLU A 113 -0.39 4.89 -6.42
CA GLU A 113 -0.18 6.04 -7.31
C GLU A 113 -1.23 6.11 -8.42
N PHE A 114 -1.61 4.96 -8.98
CA PHE A 114 -2.71 4.87 -9.94
C PHE A 114 -4.01 5.37 -9.32
N ALA A 115 -4.40 4.83 -8.16
CA ALA A 115 -5.60 5.24 -7.46
C ALA A 115 -5.58 6.74 -7.10
N ALA A 116 -4.41 7.29 -6.79
CA ALA A 116 -4.23 8.72 -6.57
C ALA A 116 -4.40 9.57 -7.84
N ARG A 117 -4.01 9.05 -9.02
CA ARG A 117 -4.11 9.77 -10.30
C ARG A 117 -5.46 9.65 -10.98
N THR A 118 -6.10 8.48 -10.87
CA THR A 118 -7.36 8.17 -11.56
C THR A 118 -8.58 8.30 -10.65
N GLY A 119 -8.36 8.30 -9.32
CA GLY A 119 -9.42 8.19 -8.32
C GLY A 119 -10.03 6.79 -8.22
N ASP A 120 -9.50 5.82 -8.96
CA ASP A 120 -10.04 4.47 -9.02
C ASP A 120 -9.44 3.58 -7.92
N THR A 121 -10.29 3.16 -6.98
CA THR A 121 -9.90 2.29 -5.86
C THR A 121 -10.42 0.85 -6.03
N GLU A 122 -10.91 0.46 -7.23
CA GLU A 122 -11.45 -0.89 -7.45
C GLU A 122 -10.35 -1.94 -7.25
N LEU A 123 -9.14 -1.67 -7.73
CA LEU A 123 -7.98 -2.55 -7.55
C LEU A 123 -7.60 -2.74 -6.08
N LEU A 124 -7.62 -1.67 -5.28
CA LEU A 124 -7.32 -1.71 -3.85
C LEU A 124 -8.41 -2.47 -3.08
N THR A 125 -9.67 -2.24 -3.45
CA THR A 125 -10.83 -2.92 -2.85
C THR A 125 -10.80 -4.43 -3.16
N GLY A 126 -10.44 -4.80 -4.39
CA GLY A 126 -10.29 -6.21 -4.80
C GLY A 126 -9.14 -6.96 -4.11
N HIS A 127 -8.12 -6.25 -3.60
CA HIS A 127 -6.99 -6.82 -2.86
C HIS A 127 -7.02 -6.48 -1.37
N ARG A 128 -8.18 -6.09 -0.83
CA ARG A 128 -8.35 -5.67 0.56
C ARG A 128 -7.88 -6.74 1.55
N ASP A 129 -8.24 -8.01 1.34
CA ASP A 129 -7.79 -9.12 2.20
C ASP A 129 -6.25 -9.24 2.24
N GLY A 130 -5.60 -9.06 1.09
CA GLY A 130 -4.15 -9.09 1.01
C GLY A 130 -3.51 -7.90 1.73
N LEU A 131 -4.10 -6.70 1.60
CA LEU A 131 -3.69 -5.49 2.30
C LEU A 131 -3.84 -5.64 3.81
N GLU A 132 -4.98 -6.16 4.28
CA GLU A 132 -5.21 -6.39 5.71
C GLU A 132 -4.22 -7.42 6.28
N ARG A 133 -3.89 -8.48 5.52
CA ARG A 133 -2.88 -9.46 5.93
C ARG A 133 -1.49 -8.86 5.98
N LEU A 134 -1.10 -8.06 4.99
CA LEU A 134 0.18 -7.35 5.01
C LEU A 134 0.22 -6.39 6.21
N ARG A 135 -0.85 -5.61 6.44
CA ARG A 135 -1.00 -4.71 7.60
C ARG A 135 -0.83 -5.47 8.90
N CYS A 136 -1.54 -6.58 9.11
CA CYS A 136 -1.42 -7.39 10.33
C CYS A 136 0.01 -7.89 10.54
N ARG A 137 0.69 -8.38 9.49
CA ARG A 137 2.09 -8.84 9.60
C ARG A 137 3.04 -7.70 9.95
N LEU A 138 2.90 -6.55 9.30
CA LEU A 138 3.70 -5.36 9.60
C LEU A 138 3.44 -4.82 11.01
N THR A 139 2.21 -4.99 11.51
CA THR A 139 1.82 -4.64 12.89
C THR A 139 2.44 -5.60 13.91
N ASP A 140 2.42 -6.91 13.63
CA ASP A 140 3.06 -7.94 14.46
C ASP A 140 4.58 -7.73 14.58
N LEU A 141 5.20 -7.26 13.49
CA LEU A 141 6.61 -6.87 13.47
C LEU A 141 6.89 -5.52 14.17
N GLY A 142 5.85 -4.79 14.56
CA GLY A 142 5.98 -3.45 15.17
C GLY A 142 6.59 -2.42 14.24
N THR A 143 6.37 -2.55 12.93
CA THR A 143 6.96 -1.64 11.92
C THR A 143 6.11 -0.39 11.73
N PRO A 144 6.74 0.78 11.49
CA PRO A 144 6.01 2.03 11.30
C PRO A 144 5.21 2.06 9.99
N TYR A 145 5.53 1.17 9.04
CA TYR A 145 4.76 0.98 7.79
C TYR A 145 3.34 0.45 8.03
N ALA A 146 3.07 -0.18 9.18
CA ALA A 146 1.74 -0.64 9.54
C ALA A 146 0.74 0.52 9.59
N SER A 147 1.12 1.66 10.16
CA SER A 147 0.29 2.87 10.25
C SER A 147 -0.07 3.44 8.87
N VAL A 148 0.82 3.28 7.89
CA VAL A 148 0.56 3.68 6.49
C VAL A 148 -0.54 2.83 5.87
N LEU A 149 -0.43 1.51 6.00
CA LEU A 149 -1.46 0.60 5.49
C LEU A 149 -2.76 0.73 6.24
N ASP A 150 -2.72 1.02 7.55
CA ASP A 150 -3.92 1.27 8.34
C ASP A 150 -4.71 2.45 7.81
N ALA A 151 -4.03 3.58 7.53
CA ALA A 151 -4.65 4.76 6.94
C ALA A 151 -5.27 4.47 5.57
N VAL A 152 -4.59 3.69 4.72
CA VAL A 152 -5.14 3.26 3.42
C VAL A 152 -6.37 2.37 3.61
N CYS A 153 -6.28 1.33 4.44
CA CYS A 153 -7.39 0.42 4.73
C CYS A 153 -8.61 1.15 5.31
N ALA A 154 -8.40 2.19 6.12
CA ALA A 154 -9.47 3.01 6.69
C ALA A 154 -10.23 3.85 5.65
N THR A 155 -9.63 4.12 4.50
CA THR A 155 -10.30 4.85 3.40
C THR A 155 -11.07 3.95 2.45
N LEU A 156 -10.75 2.66 2.42
CA LEU A 156 -11.48 1.67 1.63
C LEU A 156 -12.83 1.37 2.30
N PRO A 157 -13.93 1.24 1.54
CA PRO A 157 -15.21 0.86 2.10
C PRO A 157 -15.04 -0.47 2.84
N THR A 158 -15.40 -0.49 4.12
CA THR A 158 -15.47 -1.74 4.87
C THR A 158 -16.51 -2.60 4.16
N VAL A 159 -16.08 -3.72 3.57
CA VAL A 159 -17.01 -4.82 3.33
C VAL A 159 -17.49 -5.23 4.70
N CYS A 160 -18.62 -4.66 5.11
CA CYS A 160 -19.31 -5.05 6.31
C CYS A 160 -19.84 -6.44 6.01
N SER A 161 -18.98 -7.46 6.15
CA SER A 161 -19.44 -8.80 6.43
C SER A 161 -20.23 -8.66 7.72
N SER A 162 -21.54 -8.58 7.54
CA SER A 162 -22.48 -8.44 8.63
C SER A 162 -22.15 -9.54 9.63
N PRO A 163 -22.04 -9.24 10.94
CA PRO A 163 -21.98 -10.30 11.92
C PRO A 163 -23.30 -11.05 11.80
N GLU A 164 -23.25 -12.25 11.22
CA GLU A 164 -24.30 -13.23 11.35
C GLU A 164 -24.51 -13.40 12.85
N ARG A 165 -25.69 -12.96 13.31
CA ARG A 165 -26.05 -13.05 14.73
C ARG A 165 -25.99 -14.53 15.11
N PRO A 166 -25.42 -14.87 16.29
CA PRO A 166 -25.57 -16.21 16.81
C PRO A 166 -27.07 -16.41 17.10
N ASP A 167 -27.72 -17.26 16.31
CA ASP A 167 -29.07 -17.72 16.60
C ASP A 167 -28.96 -18.98 17.47
N SER A 168 -29.47 -18.83 18.69
CA SER A 168 -29.98 -19.83 19.64
C SER A 168 -28.99 -20.75 20.37
#